data_AF-A0A552ELS5-F1
#
_entry.id   AF-A0A552ELS5-F1
#
_cell.length_a   1.000
_cell.length_b   1.000
_cell.length_c   1.000
_cell.angle_alpha   90.00
_cell.angle_beta   90.00
_cell.angle_gamma   90.00
#
_symmetry.space_group_name_H-M   'P 1'
#
loop_
_entity.id
_entity.type
_entity.pdbx_description
1 polymer ?
#
loop_
_entity_poly.entity_id
_entity_poly.type
_entity_poly.pdbx_seq_one_letter_code
_entity_poly.pdbx_strand_id
1 'polypeptide(L)' 'MLANGKRRLKAREMLRLQGFPDDYQIVGSYQTMGKLTGNSLAISCVAAVVNSVIESLAVLRDQF' A
#
# COMPACT_ATOMS: atom_id res chain seq x y z
N MET A 1 15.37 -19.59 -7.04
CA MET A 1 15.99 -19.01 -8.25
C MET A 1 16.09 -17.50 -8.12
N LEU A 2 17.27 -16.90 -7.99
CA LEU A 2 17.47 -15.44 -8.07
C LEU A 2 17.24 -15.02 -9.54
N ALA A 3 16.32 -14.10 -9.80
CA ALA A 3 16.35 -13.40 -11.09
C ALA A 3 17.51 -12.41 -11.01
N ASN A 4 18.40 -12.37 -12.01
CA ASN A 4 19.49 -11.40 -12.21
C ASN A 4 20.63 -11.26 -11.16
N GLY A 5 20.78 -12.19 -10.21
CA GLY A 5 21.90 -12.17 -9.25
C GLY A 5 21.82 -11.07 -8.19
N LYS A 6 20.81 -10.19 -8.22
CA LYS A 6 20.53 -9.23 -7.15
C LYS A 6 19.66 -9.86 -6.07
N ARG A 7 19.88 -9.44 -4.82
CA ARG A 7 19.04 -9.86 -3.69
C ARG A 7 17.61 -9.37 -3.89
N ARG A 8 16.61 -10.24 -3.66
CA ARG A 8 15.19 -9.86 -3.65
C ARG A 8 14.83 -9.01 -2.43
N LEU A 9 13.84 -8.14 -2.61
CA LEU A 9 13.21 -7.41 -1.50
C LEU A 9 12.61 -8.39 -0.50
N LYS A 10 12.81 -8.15 0.80
CA LYS A 10 12.13 -8.82 1.90
C LYS A 10 10.68 -8.33 1.98
N ALA A 11 9.81 -9.12 2.60
CA ALA A 11 8.41 -8.74 2.79
C ALA A 11 8.23 -7.36 3.45
N ARG A 12 9.11 -7.00 4.40
CA ARG A 12 9.10 -5.68 5.03
C ARG A 12 9.53 -4.55 4.09
N GLU A 13 10.50 -4.80 3.23
CA GLU A 13 10.94 -3.83 2.21
C GLU A 13 9.82 -3.61 1.18
N MET A 14 9.09 -4.67 0.79
CA MET A 14 7.92 -4.54 -0.09
C MET A 14 6.80 -3.71 0.55
N LEU A 15 6.46 -3.96 1.82
CA LEU A 15 5.44 -3.20 2.54
C LEU A 15 5.80 -1.71 2.67
N ARG A 16 7.06 -1.41 3.00
CA ARG A 16 7.57 -0.03 3.07
C ARG A 16 7.45 0.70 1.73
N LEU A 17 7.70 0.02 0.62
CA LEU A 17 7.54 0.62 -0.72
C LEU A 17 6.10 1.05 -0.99
N GLN A 18 5.11 0.31 -0.49
CA GLN A 18 3.69 0.70 -0.60
C GLN A 18 3.29 1.77 0.42
N GLY A 19 4.15 2.10 1.39
CA GLY A 19 3.90 3.08 2.45
C GLY A 19 3.25 2.51 3.71
N PHE A 20 3.28 1.18 3.92
CA PHE A 20 2.76 0.58 5.15
C PHE A 20 3.65 0.93 6.34
N PRO A 21 3.06 1.08 7.55
CA PRO A 21 3.84 1.36 8.74
C PRO A 21 4.75 0.18 9.11
N ASP A 22 5.82 0.46 9.84
CA ASP A 22 6.86 -0.52 10.13
C ASP A 22 6.39 -1.70 11.00
N ASP A 23 5.37 -1.44 11.82
CA ASP A 23 4.68 -2.40 12.68
C ASP A 23 3.60 -3.21 11.95
N TYR A 24 3.36 -2.95 10.66
CA TYR A 24 2.39 -3.72 9.88
C TYR A 24 2.76 -5.21 9.89
N GLN A 25 1.76 -6.02 10.24
CA GLN A 25 1.96 -7.45 10.47
C GLN A 25 2.27 -8.15 9.14
N ILE A 26 3.32 -8.97 9.17
CA ILE A 26 3.64 -9.86 8.05
C ILE A 26 3.04 -11.22 8.38
N VAL A 27 1.99 -11.58 7.64
CA VAL A 27 1.25 -12.83 7.84
C VAL A 27 1.49 -13.78 6.66
N GLY A 28 1.88 -15.02 6.98
CA GLY A 28 2.09 -16.07 5.99
C GLY A 28 3.46 -16.04 5.29
N SER A 29 3.52 -16.68 4.11
CA SER A 29 4.78 -16.92 3.40
C SER A 29 5.30 -15.69 2.64
N TYR A 30 6.59 -15.70 2.29
CA TYR A 30 7.18 -14.66 1.44
C TYR A 30 6.44 -14.49 0.10
N GLN A 31 6.03 -15.59 -0.53
CA GLN A 31 5.28 -15.61 -1.78
C GLN A 31 3.88 -14.99 -1.60
N THR A 32 3.21 -15.31 -0.48
CA THR A 32 1.91 -14.73 -0.12
C THR A 32 2.05 -13.22 0.04
N MET A 33 3.05 -12.77 0.80
CA MET A 33 3.32 -11.35 1.00
C MET A 33 3.65 -10.64 -0.31
N GLY A 34 4.44 -11.25 -1.19
CA GLY A 34 4.71 -10.70 -2.51
C GLY A 34 3.43 -10.46 -3.34
N LYS A 35 2.47 -11.40 -3.28
CA LYS A 35 1.16 -11.24 -3.94
C LYS A 35 0.31 -10.17 -3.28
N LEU A 36 0.19 -10.19 -1.95
CA LEU A 36 -0.62 -9.22 -1.21
C LEU A 36 -0.11 -7.80 -1.42
N THR A 37 1.20 -7.60 -1.25
CA THR A 37 1.82 -6.28 -1.42
C THR A 37 1.81 -5.83 -2.87
N GLY A 38 2.08 -6.73 -3.83
CA GLY A 38 2.07 -6.40 -5.26
C GLY A 38 0.68 -6.10 -5.83
N ASN A 39 -0.38 -6.67 -5.24
CA ASN A 39 -1.77 -6.40 -5.61
C ASN A 39 -2.40 -5.28 -4.76
N SER A 40 -1.68 -4.74 -3.78
CA SER A 40 -2.18 -3.65 -2.94
C SER A 40 -1.97 -2.31 -3.63
N LEU A 41 -2.84 -1.34 -3.33
CA LEU A 41 -2.64 0.06 -3.70
C LEU A 41 -1.64 0.71 -2.74
N ALA A 42 -0.79 1.61 -3.24
CA ALA A 42 0.09 2.40 -2.38
C ALA A 42 -0.74 3.30 -1.45
N ILE A 43 -0.36 3.40 -0.18
CA ILE A 43 -1.10 4.14 0.86
C ILE A 43 -1.21 5.62 0.52
N SER A 44 -0.19 6.21 -0.11
CA SER A 44 -0.21 7.59 -0.58
C SER A 44 -1.30 7.84 -1.63
N CYS A 45 -1.52 6.89 -2.53
CA CYS A 45 -2.56 6.98 -3.56
C CYS A 45 -3.96 6.90 -2.93
N VAL A 46 -4.17 5.93 -2.03
CA VAL A 46 -5.44 5.78 -1.31
C VAL A 46 -5.75 7.04 -0.50
N ALA A 47 -4.76 7.59 0.21
CA ALA A 47 -4.94 8.82 0.99
C ALA A 47 -5.38 10.01 0.12
N ALA A 48 -4.77 10.19 -1.06
CA ALA A 48 -5.14 11.26 -1.98
C ALA A 48 -6.59 11.12 -2.49
N VAL A 49 -6.99 9.91 -2.88
CA VAL A 49 -8.36 9.64 -3.35
C VAL A 49 -9.37 9.88 -2.23
N VAL A 50 -9.11 9.36 -1.02
CA VAL A 50 -10.01 9.54 0.13
C VAL A 50 -10.15 11.01 0.49
N ASN A 51 -9.06 11.78 0.50
CA ASN A 51 -9.12 13.22 0.76
C ASN A 51 -9.97 13.94 -0.29
N SER A 52 -9.78 13.64 -1.58
CA SER A 52 -10.59 14.23 -2.66
C SER A 52 -12.08 13.90 -2.52
N VAL A 53 -12.41 12.68 -2.11
CA VAL A 53 -13.80 12.27 -1.85
C VAL A 53 -14.37 13.04 -0.66
N ILE A 54 -13.63 13.17 0.44
CA ILE A 54 -14.07 13.91 1.64
C ILE A 54 -14.31 15.38 1.31
N GLU A 55 -13.40 16.02 0.58
CA GLU A 55 -13.54 17.40 0.12
C GLU A 55 -14.79 17.58 -0.73
N SER A 56 -15.02 16.65 -1.67
CA SER A 56 -16.21 16.68 -2.54
C SER A 56 -17.51 16.55 -1.74
N LEU A 57 -17.53 15.68 -0.72
CA LEU A 57 -18.68 15.51 0.16
C LEU A 57 -18.91 16.73 1.06
N ALA A 58 -17.84 17.38 1.53
CA ALA A 58 -17.94 18.62 2.31
C ALA A 58 -18.55 19.76 1.49
N VAL A 59 -18.09 19.94 0.23
CA VAL A 59 -18.65 20.93 -0.70
C VAL A 59 -20.13 20.68 -0.95
N LEU A 60 -20.54 19.42 -1.17
CA LEU A 60 -21.95 19.09 -1.36
C LEU A 60 -22.79 19.38 -0.12
N ARG A 61 -22.28 19.07 1.08
CA ARG A 61 -22.99 19.34 2.33
C ARG A 61 -23.27 20.83 2.51
N ASP A 62 -22.31 21.70 2.20
CA ASP A 62 -22.44 23.14 2.39
C ASP A 62 -23.35 23.82 1.33
N GLN A 63 -23.81 23.07 0.33
CA GLN A 63 -24.77 23.52 -0.69
C GLN A 63 -26.25 23.25 -0.34
N PHE A 64 -26.53 22.51 0.75
CA PHE A 64 -27.87 22.20 1.25
C PHE A 64 -28.06 22.70 2.69
#